data_AF-A0A528INT2-F1
#
_entry.id   AF-A0A528INT2-F1
#
_cell.length_a   1.000
_cell.length_b   1.000
_cell.length_c   1.000
_cell.angle_alpha   90.00
_cell.angle_beta   90.00
_cell.angle_gamma   90.00
#
_symmetry.space_group_name_H-M   'P 1'
#
loop_
_entity.id
_entity.type
_entity.pdbx_description
1 polymer ?
#
loop_
_entity_poly.entity_id
_entity_poly.type
_entity_poly.pdbx_seq_one_letter_code
_entity_poly.pdbx_strand_id
1 'polypeptide(L)'
;MLRFLFRLAAMVALSVSVIMAVIDATRSVAASVLVMTPLDTSWLAVSPDTRSAFESFVRDKLGPLLWDGAIAWVLNQPGFAVFAVVAFILYLIGYRRERPTGRFA
;
A
#
# COMPACT_ATOMS: atom_id res chain seq x y z
N MET A 1 11.85 -8.24 19.29
CA MET A 1 11.97 -6.79 19.05
C MET A 1 11.60 -6.41 17.62
N LEU A 2 12.22 -6.99 16.58
CA LEU A 2 11.91 -6.71 15.17
C LEU A 2 10.41 -6.80 14.80
N ARG A 3 9.68 -7.74 15.42
CA ARG A 3 8.23 -7.96 15.23
C ARG A 3 7.35 -6.79 15.66
N PHE A 4 7.75 -6.07 16.70
CA PHE A 4 7.02 -4.87 17.15
C PHE A 4 7.17 -3.74 16.13
N LEU A 5 8.35 -3.63 15.52
CA LEU A 5 8.63 -2.68 14.45
C LEU A 5 7.72 -2.94 13.23
N PHE A 6 7.57 -4.20 12.81
CA PHE A 6 6.66 -4.56 11.72
C PHE A 6 5.19 -4.27 12.06
N ARG A 7 4.76 -4.51 13.31
CA ARG A 7 3.39 -4.20 13.75
C ARG A 7 3.12 -2.69 13.81
N LEU A 8 4.10 -1.91 14.27
CA LEU A 8 4.03 -0.45 14.29
C LEU A 8 3.99 0.12 12.87
N ALA A 9 4.87 -0.37 11.98
CA ALA A 9 4.87 -0.01 10.57
C ALA A 9 3.54 -0.38 9.88
N ALA A 10 2.97 -1.55 10.20
CA ALA A 10 1.66 -1.95 9.69
C ALA A 10 0.54 -1.01 10.18
N MET A 11 0.55 -0.59 11.47
CA MET A 11 -0.42 0.38 12.00
C MET A 11 -0.30 1.76 11.33
N VAL A 12 0.93 2.23 11.08
CA VAL A 12 1.17 3.49 10.37
C VAL A 12 0.67 3.39 8.93
N ALA A 13 1.05 2.32 8.20
CA ALA A 13 0.60 2.09 6.83
C ALA A 13 -0.94 1.97 6.74
N LEU A 14 -1.57 1.30 7.71
CA LEU A 14 -3.03 1.17 7.80
C LEU A 14 -3.69 2.53 8.05
N SER A 15 -3.11 3.37 8.90
CA SER A 15 -3.63 4.73 9.14
C SER A 15 -3.56 5.58 7.87
N VAL A 16 -2.46 5.50 7.11
CA VAL A 16 -2.31 6.19 5.82
C VAL A 16 -3.32 5.67 4.79
N SER A 17 -3.53 4.35 4.72
CA SER A 17 -4.56 3.73 3.87
C SER A 17 -5.96 4.28 4.18
N VAL A 18 -6.32 4.38 5.47
CA VAL A 18 -7.61 4.93 5.91
C VAL A 18 -7.76 6.40 5.51
N ILE A 19 -6.74 7.23 5.73
CA ILE A 19 -6.76 8.65 5.31
C ILE A 19 -7.00 8.76 3.80
N MET A 20 -6.28 7.96 3.01
CA MET A 20 -6.40 7.95 1.57
C MET A 20 -7.78 7.47 1.10
N ALA A 21 -8.34 6.44 1.75
CA ALA A 21 -9.70 5.97 1.49
C ALA A 21 -10.75 7.05 1.80
N VAL A 22 -10.58 7.82 2.89
CA VAL A 22 -11.48 8.92 3.24
C VAL A 22 -11.39 10.06 2.22
N ILE A 23 -10.19 10.38 1.72
CA ILE A 23 -10.01 11.39 0.67
C ILE A 23 -10.70 10.95 -0.64
N ASP A 24 -10.54 9.69 -1.03
CA ASP A 24 -11.19 9.14 -2.23
C ASP A 24 -12.72 9.07 -2.06
N ALA A 25 -13.20 8.67 -0.87
CA ALA A 25 -14.63 8.63 -0.56
C ALA A 25 -15.27 10.03 -0.55
N THR A 26 -14.60 11.03 0.03
CA THR A 26 -15.11 12.42 0.05
C THR A 26 -15.17 13.01 -1.35
N ARG A 27 -14.15 12.76 -2.20
CA ARG A 27 -14.19 13.14 -3.62
C ARG A 27 -15.28 12.39 -4.38
N SER A 28 -15.47 11.10 -4.11
CA SER A 28 -16.50 10.30 -4.76
C SER A 28 -17.92 10.75 -4.41
N VAL A 29 -18.17 11.08 -3.14
CA VAL A 29 -19.44 11.64 -2.68
C VAL A 29 -19.68 13.02 -3.28
N ALA A 30 -18.64 13.88 -3.35
CA ALA A 30 -18.74 15.20 -3.97
C ALA A 30 -18.99 15.13 -5.49
N ALA A 31 -18.40 14.17 -6.18
CA ALA A 31 -18.54 13.98 -7.62
C ALA A 31 -19.78 13.16 -8.02
N SER A 32 -20.51 12.55 -7.06
CA SER A 32 -21.60 11.59 -7.30
C SER A 32 -21.21 10.41 -8.21
N VAL A 33 -19.90 10.15 -8.33
CA VAL A 33 -19.29 9.12 -9.17
C VAL A 33 -18.18 8.48 -8.37
N LEU A 34 -17.96 7.17 -8.53
CA LEU A 34 -16.86 6.48 -7.86
C LEU A 34 -15.51 6.97 -8.42
N VAL A 35 -14.88 7.91 -7.72
CA VAL A 35 -13.55 8.43 -8.08
C VAL A 35 -12.52 7.65 -7.27
N MET A 36 -11.89 6.68 -7.93
CA MET A 36 -10.74 5.94 -7.39
C MET A 36 -9.47 6.52 -7.98
N THR A 37 -8.68 7.22 -7.17
CA THR A 37 -7.49 7.93 -7.66
C THR A 37 -6.30 6.96 -7.74
N PRO A 38 -5.72 6.71 -8.93
CA PRO A 38 -4.57 5.82 -9.05
C PRO A 38 -3.39 6.36 -8.24
N LEU A 39 -2.66 5.46 -7.57
CA LEU A 39 -1.51 5.83 -6.75
C LEU A 39 -0.45 6.61 -7.57
N ASP A 40 -0.24 6.23 -8.84
CA ASP A 40 0.70 6.90 -9.75
C ASP A 40 0.36 8.38 -9.96
N THR A 41 -0.92 8.70 -10.15
CA THR A 41 -1.36 10.09 -10.35
C THR A 41 -1.18 10.93 -9.09
N SER A 42 -1.40 10.33 -7.92
CA SER A 42 -1.20 11.01 -6.64
C SER A 42 0.30 11.20 -6.34
N TRP A 43 1.14 10.23 -6.70
CA TRP A 43 2.60 10.34 -6.53
C TRP A 43 3.18 11.39 -7.48
N LEU A 44 2.79 11.37 -8.76
CA LEU A 44 3.19 12.37 -9.74
C LEU A 44 2.77 13.78 -9.32
N ALA A 45 1.60 13.94 -8.69
CA ALA A 45 1.14 15.24 -8.20
C ALA A 45 1.93 15.76 -6.98
N VAL A 46 2.50 14.87 -6.16
CA VAL A 46 3.27 15.24 -4.96
C VAL A 46 4.75 15.46 -5.28
N SER A 47 5.39 14.52 -5.99
CA SER A 47 6.83 14.60 -6.28
C SER A 47 7.24 13.79 -7.54
N PRO A 48 7.22 14.42 -8.72
CA PRO A 48 7.60 13.79 -9.99
C PRO A 48 9.02 13.20 -9.98
N ASP A 49 9.97 13.90 -9.36
CA ASP A 49 11.38 13.50 -9.35
C ASP A 49 11.61 12.18 -8.61
N THR A 50 10.94 11.99 -7.47
CA THR A 50 11.03 10.74 -6.70
C THR A 50 10.40 9.56 -7.43
N ARG A 51 9.35 9.80 -8.24
CA ARG A 51 8.69 8.77 -9.04
C ARG A 51 9.61 8.30 -10.17
N SER A 52 10.27 9.25 -10.86
CA SER A 52 11.26 8.96 -11.91
C SER A 52 12.49 8.23 -11.37
N ALA A 53 12.99 8.64 -10.19
CA ALA A 53 14.11 7.98 -9.54
C ALA A 53 13.76 6.54 -9.11
N PHE A 54 12.54 6.32 -8.60
CA PHE A 54 12.07 4.99 -8.23
C PHE A 54 11.89 4.08 -9.46
N GLU A 55 11.33 4.61 -10.56
CA GLU A 55 11.23 3.90 -11.83
C GLU A 55 12.60 3.46 -12.34
N SER A 56 13.56 4.40 -12.39
CA SER A 56 14.93 4.12 -12.82
C SER A 56 15.58 3.06 -11.95
N PHE A 57 15.46 3.19 -10.61
CA PHE A 57 16.04 2.23 -9.67
C PHE A 57 15.47 0.82 -9.84
N VAL A 58 14.15 0.70 -9.99
CA VAL A 58 13.50 -0.59 -10.18
C VAL A 58 13.85 -1.19 -11.54
N ARG A 59 13.84 -0.38 -12.61
CA ARG A 59 14.20 -0.83 -13.95
C ARG A 59 15.64 -1.32 -13.99
N ASP A 60 16.56 -0.67 -13.27
CA ASP A 60 17.96 -1.10 -13.14
C ASP A 60 18.16 -2.35 -12.27
N LYS A 61 17.46 -2.46 -11.14
CA LYS A 61 17.68 -3.55 -10.16
C LYS A 61 16.89 -4.81 -10.44
N LEU A 62 15.64 -4.66 -10.87
CA LEU A 62 14.66 -5.74 -11.01
C LEU A 62 14.33 -6.02 -12.48
N GLY A 63 14.73 -5.13 -13.38
CA GLY A 63 14.52 -5.24 -14.82
C GLY A 63 13.19 -4.63 -15.28
N PRO A 64 13.12 -4.25 -16.57
CA PRO A 64 11.95 -3.58 -17.15
C PRO A 64 10.68 -4.44 -17.14
N LEU A 65 10.83 -5.78 -17.25
CA LEU A 65 9.68 -6.70 -17.25
C LEU A 65 8.90 -6.67 -15.92
N LEU A 66 9.61 -6.49 -14.80
CA LEU A 66 9.01 -6.42 -13.46
C LEU A 66 8.34 -5.06 -13.22
N TRP A 67 8.92 -3.99 -13.78
CA TRP A 67 8.30 -2.68 -13.77
C TRP A 67 7.01 -2.66 -14.58
N ASP A 68 7.08 -3.00 -15.87
CA ASP A 68 5.95 -2.88 -16.80
C ASP A 68 4.85 -3.92 -16.48
N GLY A 69 5.20 -5.11 -15.97
CA GLY A 69 4.26 -6.19 -15.70
C GLY A 69 3.59 -6.17 -14.33
N ALA A 70 4.30 -5.79 -13.27
CA ALA A 70 3.78 -5.87 -11.90
C ALA A 70 3.68 -4.50 -11.24
N ILE A 71 4.75 -3.71 -11.26
CA ILE A 71 4.82 -2.48 -10.46
C ILE A 71 3.97 -1.38 -11.09
N ALA A 72 4.04 -1.17 -12.40
CA ALA A 72 3.16 -0.25 -13.12
C ALA A 72 1.68 -0.62 -12.97
N TRP A 73 1.36 -1.93 -12.99
CA TRP A 73 0.01 -2.42 -12.77
C TRP A 73 -0.49 -2.14 -11.35
N VAL A 74 0.36 -2.32 -10.33
CA VAL A 74 0.08 -1.98 -8.93
C VAL A 74 -0.05 -0.47 -8.72
N LEU A 75 0.80 0.34 -9.36
CA LEU A 75 0.73 1.80 -9.28
C LEU A 75 -0.54 2.37 -9.94
N ASN A 76 -1.11 1.65 -10.91
CA ASN A 76 -2.39 1.99 -11.53
C ASN A 76 -3.59 1.66 -10.62
N GLN A 77 -3.40 0.82 -9.60
CA GLN A 77 -4.46 0.54 -8.62
C GLN A 77 -4.71 1.76 -7.72
N PRO A 78 -5.94 1.89 -7.18
CA PRO A 78 -6.24 2.95 -6.24
C PRO A 78 -5.33 2.88 -5.02
N GLY A 79 -4.78 4.03 -4.63
CA GLY A 79 -3.71 4.01 -3.65
C GLY A 79 -4.12 3.53 -2.26
N PHE A 80 -5.38 3.72 -1.86
CA PHE A 80 -5.90 3.13 -0.62
C PHE A 80 -5.78 1.60 -0.62
N ALA A 81 -6.05 0.96 -1.76
CA ALA A 81 -6.00 -0.50 -1.91
C ALA A 81 -4.55 -0.99 -1.86
N VAL A 82 -3.62 -0.26 -2.49
CA VAL A 82 -2.19 -0.56 -2.44
C VAL A 82 -1.69 -0.51 -0.99
N PHE A 83 -1.96 0.58 -0.26
CA PHE A 83 -1.56 0.71 1.14
C PHE A 83 -2.26 -0.31 2.05
N ALA A 84 -3.53 -0.67 1.77
CA ALA A 84 -4.25 -1.70 2.52
C ALA A 84 -3.60 -3.08 2.33
N VAL A 85 -3.22 -3.44 1.10
CA VAL A 85 -2.53 -4.70 0.81
C VAL A 85 -1.15 -4.73 1.46
N VAL A 86 -0.39 -3.63 1.40
CA VAL A 86 0.91 -3.52 2.08
C VAL A 86 0.77 -3.67 3.60
N ALA A 87 -0.20 -2.97 4.20
CA ALA A 87 -0.49 -3.09 5.63
C ALA A 87 -0.91 -4.52 6.00
N PHE A 88 -1.71 -5.16 5.16
CA PHE A 88 -2.14 -6.55 5.35
C PHE A 88 -0.96 -7.53 5.29
N ILE A 89 -0.06 -7.39 4.32
CA ILE A 89 1.15 -8.23 4.20
C ILE A 89 2.07 -8.02 5.42
N LEU A 90 2.32 -6.77 5.82
CA LEU A 90 3.12 -6.45 7.00
C LEU A 90 2.51 -7.02 8.28
N TYR A 91 1.18 -6.93 8.41
CA TYR A 91 0.46 -7.56 9.50
C TYR A 91 0.62 -9.07 9.46
N LEU A 92 0.45 -9.72 8.31
CA LEU A 92 0.56 -11.17 8.15
C LEU A 92 1.95 -11.70 8.51
N ILE A 93 3.02 -10.99 8.09
CA ILE A 93 4.41 -11.31 8.46
C ILE A 93 4.64 -11.13 9.97
N GLY A 94 4.01 -10.11 10.56
CA GLY A 94 4.02 -9.89 12.01
C GLY A 94 3.08 -10.81 12.80
N TYR A 95 2.13 -11.48 12.12
CA TYR A 95 1.06 -12.24 12.74
C TYR A 95 1.56 -13.59 13.21
N ARG A 96 1.59 -13.77 14.53
CA ARG A 96 1.79 -15.06 15.16
C ARG A 96 0.41 -15.69 15.30
N ARG A 97 0.17 -16.86 14.69
CA ARG A 97 -0.94 -17.73 15.11
C ARG A 97 -0.78 -17.93 16.62
N GLU A 98 -1.63 -17.30 17.41
CA GLU A 98 -1.84 -17.73 18.78
C GLU A 98 -2.33 -19.17 18.65
N ARG A 99 -1.46 -20.12 19.01
CA ARG A 99 -1.88 -21.51 19.15
C ARG A 99 -3.09 -21.44 20.07
N PRO A 100 -4.30 -21.89 19.66
CA PRO A 100 -5.39 -22.06 20.59
C PRO A 100 -4.77 -22.92 21.67
N THR A 101 -4.55 -22.33 22.84
CA THR A 101 -3.95 -23.08 23.93
C THR A 101 -5.05 -24.04 24.29
N GLY A 102 -4.97 -25.25 23.71
CA GLY A 102 -5.75 -26.40 24.11
C GLY A 102 -5.43 -26.62 25.58
N ARG A 103 -6.15 -25.92 26.45
CA ARG A 103 -6.31 -26.32 27.82
C ARG A 103 -7.49 -27.27 27.81
N PHE A 104 -7.13 -28.53 27.61
CA PHE A 104 -7.78 -29.64 28.27
C PHE A 104 -8.03 -29.25 29.74
N ALA A 105 -9.29 -29.14 30.13
CA ALA A 105 -9.83 -29.35 31.47
C ALA A 105 -11.36 -29.30 31.37
#